data_AF-A0A1F8TDZ8-F1
#
_entry.id   AF-A0A1F8TDZ8-F1
#
_cell.length_a   1.000
_cell.length_b   1.000
_cell.length_c   1.000
_cell.angle_alpha   90.00
_cell.angle_beta   90.00
_cell.angle_gamma   90.00
#
_symmetry.space_group_name_H-M   'P 1'
#
loop_
_entity.id
_entity.type
_entity.pdbx_description
1 polymer ?
#
loop_
_entity_poly.entity_id
_entity_poly.type
_entity_poly.pdbx_seq_one_letter_code
_entity_poly.pdbx_strand_id
1 'polypeptide(L)' 'MLGFLVGAVVFGLTYQQVFPVVSKIANYGNVVLPDLWNLNPYLFVLLFGLISVLLFYLIDRAGMKRKA' A
#
# COMPACT_ATOMS: atom_id res chain seq x y z
N MET A 1 -11.48 -23.00 -6.27
CA MET A 1 -10.18 -23.53 -5.78
C MET A 1 -9.34 -24.13 -6.91
N LEU A 2 -9.84 -25.09 -7.70
CA LEU A 2 -9.06 -25.68 -8.81
C LEU A 2 -8.60 -24.67 -9.87
N GLY A 3 -9.47 -23.75 -10.31
CA GLY A 3 -9.07 -22.70 -11.26
C GLY A 3 -7.99 -21.75 -10.74
N PHE A 4 -7.97 -21.48 -9.43
CA PHE A 4 -6.90 -20.69 -8.79
C PHE A 4 -5.57 -21.44 -8.79
N LEU A 5 -5.58 -22.74 -8.47
CA LEU A 5 -4.38 -23.58 -8.49
C LEU A 5 -3.83 -23.76 -9.92
N VAL A 6 -4.70 -23.98 -10.90
CA VAL A 6 -4.30 -24.07 -12.32
C VAL A 6 -3.70 -22.74 -12.79
N GLY A 7 -4.32 -21.61 -12.46
CA GLY A 7 -3.80 -20.28 -12.77
C GLY A 7 -2.43 -20.02 -12.13
N ALA A 8 -2.25 -20.40 -10.86
CA ALA A 8 -0.98 -20.24 -10.14
C ALA A 8 0.13 -21.12 -10.73
N VAL A 9 -0.17 -22.35 -11.14
CA VAL A 9 0.79 -23.26 -11.79
C VAL A 9 1.18 -22.74 -13.17
N VAL A 10 0.20 -22.33 -13.99
CA VAL A 10 0.47 -21.76 -15.32
C VAL A 10 1.28 -20.45 -15.20
N PHE A 11 0.96 -19.60 -14.23
CA PHE A 11 1.72 -18.39 -13.94
C PHE A 11 3.14 -18.69 -13.44
N GLY A 12 3.31 -19.71 -12.58
CA GLY A 12 4.63 -20.16 -12.13
C GLY A 12 5.50 -20.72 -13.24
N LEU A 13 4.92 -21.46 -14.18
CA LEU A 13 5.63 -22.01 -15.35
C LEU A 13 5.98 -20.93 -16.38
N THR A 14 5.13 -19.91 -16.53
CA THR A 14 5.39 -18.76 -17.41
C THR A 14 6.11 -17.60 -16.69
N TYR A 15 6.52 -17.81 -15.44
CA TYR A 15 7.11 -16.78 -14.59
C TYR A 15 8.33 -16.15 -15.26
N GLN A 16 9.22 -16.94 -15.85
CA GLN A 16 10.41 -16.41 -16.53
C GLN A 16 10.10 -15.49 -17.72
N GLN A 17 8.91 -15.58 -18.32
CA GLN A 17 8.50 -14.80 -19.49
C GLN A 17 7.71 -13.55 -19.08
N VAL A 18 6.90 -13.63 -18.02
CA VAL A 18 6.05 -12.53 -17.52
C VAL A 18 6.81 -11.67 -16.51
N PHE A 19 7.61 -12.27 -15.64
CA PHE A 19 8.37 -11.60 -14.59
C PHE A 19 9.34 -10.52 -15.10
N PRO A 20 10.06 -10.65 -16.23
CA PRO A 20 10.96 -9.57 -16.71
C PRO A 20 10.20 -8.30 -17.11
N VAL A 21 8.99 -8.44 -17.65
CA VAL A 21 8.15 -7.31 -18.06
C VAL A 21 7.50 -6.67 -16.84
N VAL A 22 6.98 -7.48 -15.93
CA VAL A 22 6.35 -7.02 -14.68
C VAL A 22 7.39 -6.42 -13.73
N SER A 23 8.56 -7.05 -13.57
CA SER A 23 9.64 -6.55 -12.70
C SER A 23 10.27 -5.26 -13.21
N LYS A 24 10.26 -4.95 -14.51
CA LYS A 24 10.67 -3.63 -14.99
C LYS A 24 9.73 -2.52 -14.56
N ILE A 25 8.43 -2.82 -14.44
CA ILE A 25 7.41 -1.90 -13.93
C ILE A 25 7.39 -1.93 -12.38
N ALA A 26 7.69 -3.07 -11.77
CA ALA A 26 7.72 -3.27 -10.32
C ALA A 26 9.10 -2.98 -9.67
N ASN A 27 10.14 -2.69 -10.45
CA ASN A 27 11.40 -2.11 -9.96
C ASN A 27 11.20 -0.69 -9.40
N TYR A 28 9.99 -0.12 -9.55
CA TYR A 28 9.52 1.06 -8.82
C TYR A 28 8.88 0.73 -7.46
N GLY A 29 8.78 -0.55 -7.09
CA GLY A 29 8.02 -1.05 -5.94
C GLY A 29 8.68 -0.86 -4.57
N ASN A 30 9.87 -0.28 -4.52
CA ASN A 30 10.53 0.07 -3.25
C ASN A 30 10.48 1.57 -2.95
N VAL A 31 9.85 2.38 -3.81
CA VAL A 31 9.69 3.82 -3.58
C VAL A 31 8.45 4.01 -2.71
N VAL A 32 8.68 4.24 -1.42
CA VAL A 32 7.62 4.63 -0.50
C VAL A 32 7.43 6.15 -0.52
N LEU A 33 6.28 6.65 -0.06
CA LEU A 33 6.00 8.10 0.02
C LEU A 33 7.16 8.94 0.63
N PRO A 34 7.85 8.48 1.69
CA PRO A 34 9.05 9.14 2.19
C PRO A 34 10.17 9.30 1.16
N ASP A 35 10.37 8.32 0.28
CA ASP A 35 11.45 8.33 -0.71
C ASP A 35 11.21 9.37 -1.81
N LEU A 36 9.94 9.65 -2.14
CA LEU A 36 9.57 10.68 -3.11
C LEU A 36 9.95 12.10 -2.67
N TRP A 37 10.00 12.32 -1.35
CA TRP A 37 10.31 13.63 -0.75
C TRP A 37 11.62 13.62 0.05
N ASN A 38 12.41 12.55 -0.06
CA ASN A 38 13.66 12.36 0.70
C ASN A 38 13.48 12.57 2.22
N LEU A 39 12.37 12.07 2.76
CA LEU A 39 12.02 12.18 4.17
C LEU A 39 12.43 10.91 4.92
N ASN A 40 12.71 11.07 6.22
CA ASN A 40 12.92 9.91 7.10
C ASN A 40 11.61 9.11 7.21
N PRO A 41 11.60 7.80 6.90
CA PRO A 41 10.39 6.98 6.95
C PRO A 41 9.72 6.95 8.32
N TYR A 42 10.49 6.96 9.41
CA TYR A 42 9.94 6.96 10.77
C TYR A 42 9.23 8.28 11.10
N LEU A 43 9.74 9.41 10.61
CA LEU A 43 9.10 10.72 10.78
C LEU A 43 7.78 10.79 10.01
N PHE A 44 7.74 10.25 8.79
CA PHE A 44 6.52 10.22 8.00
C PHE A 44 5.44 9.35 8.64
N VAL A 45 5.81 8.17 9.18
CA VAL A 45 4.88 7.30 9.91
C VAL A 45 4.36 7.99 11.18
N LEU A 46 5.24 8.66 11.93
CA LEU A 46 4.86 9.42 13.12
C LEU A 46 3.88 10.54 12.77
N LEU A 47 4.19 11.34 11.76
CA LEU A 47 3.35 12.43 11.28
C LEU A 47 1.98 11.93 10.83
N PHE A 48 1.94 10.86 10.03
CA PHE A 48 0.70 10.24 9.57
C PHE A 48 -0.15 9.72 10.74
N GLY A 49 0.48 9.12 11.74
CA GLY A 49 -0.18 8.69 12.98
C GLY A 49 -0.78 9.86 13.75
N LEU A 50 -0.02 10.95 13.94
CA LEU A 50 -0.51 12.16 14.61
C LEU A 50 -1.68 12.80 13.89
N ILE A 51 -1.62 12.92 12.55
CA ILE A 51 -2.72 13.46 11.74
C ILE A 51 -3.97 12.59 11.88
N SER A 52 -3.81 11.27 11.83
CA SER A 52 -4.92 10.32 11.99
C SER A 52 -5.58 10.44 13.35
N VAL A 53 -4.79 10.52 14.43
CA VAL A 53 -5.31 10.73 15.79
C VAL A 53 -6.00 12.08 15.91
N LEU A 54 -5.42 13.14 15.36
CA LEU A 54 -6.02 14.48 15.35
C LEU A 54 -7.36 14.49 14.61
N LEU A 55 -7.45 13.82 13.46
CA LEU A 55 -8.71 13.70 12.72
C LEU A 55 -9.77 12.95 13.52
N PHE A 56 -9.43 11.81 14.13
CA PHE A 56 -10.38 11.09 14.98
C PHE A 56 -10.82 11.92 16.18
N TYR A 57 -9.90 12.64 16.82
CA TYR A 57 -10.22 13.57 17.91
C TYR A 57 -11.17 14.68 17.45
N LEU A 58 -10.91 15.30 16.29
CA LEU A 58 -11.78 16.33 15.74
C LEU A 58 -13.16 15.78 15.33
N ILE A 59 -13.24 14.58 14.77
CA ILE A 59 -14.51 13.93 14.41
C ILE A 59 -15.35 13.69 15.66
N ASP A 60 -14.75 13.14 16.73
CA ASP A 60 -15.45 12.88 17.98
C ASP A 60 -15.90 14.19 18.64
N ARG A 61 -15.04 15.21 18.64
CA ARG A 61 -15.34 16.53 19.21
C ARG A 61 -16.34 17.35 18.41
N ALA A 62 -16.31 17.27 17.08
CA ALA A 62 -17.23 17.96 16.19
C ALA A 62 -18.61 17.27 16.12
N GLY A 63 -18.77 16.11 16.76
CA GLY A 63 -20.04 15.38 16.77
C GLY A 63 -20.44 14.88 15.38
N MET A 64 -19.49 14.73 14.45
CA MET A 64 -19.71 14.24 13.08
C MET A 64 -19.93 12.72 13.06
N LYS A 65 -20.82 12.23 13.92
CA LYS A 65 -21.29 10.85 13.90
C LYS A 65 -22.43 10.81 12.88
N ARG A 66 -22.32 9.90 11.91
CA ARG A 66 -23.41 9.65 10.98
C ARG A 66 -24.63 9.25 11.80
N LYS A 67 -25.72 10.01 11.75
CA LYS A 67 -27.00 9.55 12.31
C LYS A 67 -27.38 8.28 11.55
N ALA A 68 -27.52 7.19 12.30
CA ALA A 68 -28.08 5.94 11.80
C ALA A 68 -29.59 6.12 11.58
#